data_AF-A0AAJ5QYK9-F1
#
_entry.id   AF-A0AAJ5QYK9-F1
#
_cell.length_a   1.000
_cell.length_b   1.000
_cell.length_c   1.000
_cell.angle_alpha   90.00
_cell.angle_beta   90.00
_cell.angle_gamma   90.00
#
_symmetry.space_group_name_H-M   'P 1'
#
loop_
_entity.id
_entity.type
_entity.pdbx_description
1 polymer ?
#
loop_
_entity_poly.entity_id
_entity_poly.type
_entity_poly.pdbx_seq_one_letter_code
_entity_poly.pdbx_strand_id
1 'polypeptide(L)'
;MHIVNTTVPYAERCIFIEGGTAVILPFLNVAKGTDKDTSCYELFLDTNALNNVQWYAQLPEYIRTRSVINPWFALQEQWLSNMEFRESPTNRIEAMIQKLAKSGMRFREQYAQQQARLLRNNDAVLRRHCSIVVCYVVIMKSLLTQQLPVEQLLQHLEHIVQQDIPRSPALITLTALGTLLKGHQSLKFTDDPKPAFSYLESFLAFQPGRKEETDHMNVPYLRNRAFDINLWLTLPVLRQHGYRFEGIPAIVTGDRVLHRLILRVIPPFWHEKPIMAFGLLEEGLPRCLWERVRAISGSVQVRGEPTHKEHLARMSTLFDLAKACCADERERDALDQMFSQWWRPGFDKQINFS
;
A
#
# COMPACT_ATOMS: atom_id res chain seq x y z
N MET A 1 16.36 -6.13 -16.02
CA MET A 1 15.24 -5.18 -15.86
C MET A 1 15.49 -3.97 -16.74
N HIS A 2 14.54 -3.57 -17.57
CA HIS A 2 14.70 -2.47 -18.52
C HIS A 2 14.13 -1.17 -17.93
N ILE A 3 15.03 -0.34 -17.40
CA ILE A 3 14.69 1.01 -16.93
C ILE A 3 14.75 1.94 -18.14
N VAL A 4 13.69 2.68 -18.38
CA VAL A 4 13.59 3.65 -19.48
C VAL A 4 13.72 5.08 -18.95
N ASN A 5 14.19 6.00 -19.81
CA ASN A 5 14.31 7.42 -19.45
C ASN A 5 12.97 8.19 -19.57
N THR A 6 11.89 7.50 -19.90
CA THR A 6 10.55 8.07 -20.12
C THR A 6 9.51 7.42 -19.22
N THR A 7 8.37 8.08 -19.07
CA THR A 7 7.18 7.52 -18.39
C THR A 7 6.59 6.38 -19.22
N VAL A 8 6.42 5.20 -18.63
CA VAL A 8 5.67 4.09 -19.23
C VAL A 8 4.17 4.29 -18.96
N PRO A 9 3.31 4.36 -20.01
CA PRO A 9 1.87 4.54 -19.84
C PRO A 9 1.23 3.49 -18.92
N TYR A 10 0.21 3.88 -18.15
CA TYR A 10 -0.44 2.95 -17.22
C TYR A 10 -1.05 1.72 -17.91
N ALA A 11 -1.65 1.90 -19.10
CA ALA A 11 -2.16 0.80 -19.93
C ALA A 11 -1.07 -0.22 -20.29
N GLU A 12 0.18 0.20 -20.43
CA GLU A 12 1.32 -0.68 -20.68
C GLU A 12 1.88 -1.31 -19.40
N ARG A 13 1.73 -0.65 -18.24
CA ARG A 13 2.14 -1.18 -16.94
C ARG A 13 1.13 -2.15 -16.33
N CYS A 14 -0.13 -2.11 -16.74
CA CYS A 14 -1.20 -2.92 -16.18
C CYS A 14 -1.58 -4.10 -17.10
N ILE A 15 -1.99 -5.21 -16.51
CA ILE A 15 -2.68 -6.33 -17.17
C ILE A 15 -3.95 -6.58 -16.36
N PHE A 16 -5.11 -6.28 -16.94
CA PHE A 16 -6.39 -6.58 -16.33
C PHE A 16 -6.77 -8.04 -16.58
N ILE A 17 -7.13 -8.73 -15.52
CA ILE A 17 -7.54 -10.13 -15.55
C ILE A 17 -9.05 -10.22 -15.32
N GLU A 18 -9.72 -11.14 -15.99
CA GLU A 18 -11.15 -11.35 -15.82
C GLU A 18 -11.44 -11.76 -14.37
N GLY A 19 -12.48 -11.16 -13.76
CA GLY A 19 -12.78 -11.29 -12.34
C GLY A 19 -12.25 -10.14 -11.46
N GLY A 20 -11.55 -9.17 -12.04
CA GLY A 20 -11.23 -7.90 -11.38
C GLY A 20 -9.87 -7.85 -10.68
N THR A 21 -9.05 -8.90 -10.81
CA THR A 21 -7.63 -8.85 -10.43
C THR A 21 -6.82 -8.11 -11.49
N ALA A 22 -5.78 -7.40 -11.08
CA ALA A 22 -4.83 -6.76 -11.98
C ALA A 22 -3.40 -7.14 -11.60
N VAL A 23 -2.54 -7.29 -12.63
CA VAL A 23 -1.08 -7.37 -12.48
C VAL A 23 -0.49 -6.05 -12.92
N ILE A 24 0.15 -5.33 -12.00
CA ILE A 24 0.64 -3.96 -12.23
C ILE A 24 2.15 -3.93 -12.05
N LEU A 25 2.87 -3.45 -13.07
CA LEU A 25 4.25 -3.00 -12.93
C LEU A 25 4.23 -1.66 -12.19
N PRO A 26 4.69 -1.63 -10.93
CA PRO A 26 4.42 -0.50 -10.04
C PRO A 26 5.25 0.72 -10.42
N PHE A 27 6.49 0.51 -10.89
CA PHE A 27 7.42 1.59 -11.17
C PHE A 27 7.15 2.27 -12.52
N LEU A 28 7.11 3.60 -12.50
CA LEU A 28 6.74 4.43 -13.64
C LEU A 28 7.68 4.31 -14.84
N ASN A 29 8.95 4.06 -14.59
CA ASN A 29 10.04 4.02 -15.57
C ASN A 29 10.63 2.61 -15.74
N VAL A 30 9.86 1.57 -15.37
CA VAL A 30 10.22 0.16 -15.61
C VAL A 30 9.26 -0.40 -16.65
N ALA A 31 9.80 -0.73 -17.82
CA ALA A 31 9.02 -1.32 -18.89
C ALA A 31 8.78 -2.82 -18.66
N LYS A 32 7.72 -3.37 -19.27
CA LYS A 32 7.56 -4.82 -19.41
C LYS A 32 8.80 -5.41 -20.08
N GLY A 33 9.15 -6.64 -19.70
CA GLY A 33 10.20 -7.38 -20.37
C GLY A 33 9.90 -7.50 -21.86
N THR A 34 10.76 -6.97 -22.71
CA THR A 34 10.59 -6.97 -24.17
C THR A 34 11.02 -8.29 -24.80
N ASP A 35 11.95 -8.99 -24.14
CA ASP A 35 12.40 -10.31 -24.54
C ASP A 35 11.60 -11.38 -23.78
N LYS A 36 10.67 -12.00 -24.50
CA LYS A 36 9.84 -13.11 -23.99
C LYS A 36 10.68 -14.32 -23.60
N ASP A 37 11.89 -14.43 -24.13
CA ASP A 37 12.80 -15.56 -23.95
C ASP A 37 13.80 -15.37 -22.81
N THR A 38 13.89 -14.18 -22.19
CA THR A 38 14.78 -13.95 -21.03
C THR A 38 14.14 -13.20 -19.86
N SER A 39 12.97 -12.59 -20.04
CA SER A 39 12.35 -11.79 -18.97
C SER A 39 11.70 -12.65 -17.89
N CYS A 40 12.11 -12.43 -16.63
CA CYS A 40 11.51 -13.03 -15.44
C CYS A 40 10.75 -11.99 -14.63
N TYR A 41 9.72 -12.43 -13.89
CA TYR A 41 8.86 -11.57 -13.07
C TYR A 41 8.87 -12.02 -11.61
N GLU A 42 8.74 -11.07 -10.69
CA GLU A 42 8.48 -11.35 -9.28
C GLU A 42 7.11 -10.78 -8.91
N LEU A 43 6.17 -11.67 -8.58
CA LEU A 43 4.76 -11.32 -8.36
C LEU A 43 4.45 -11.19 -6.87
N PHE A 44 4.24 -9.97 -6.41
CA PHE A 44 3.87 -9.62 -5.04
C PHE A 44 2.36 -9.69 -4.87
N LEU A 45 1.88 -10.54 -3.97
CA LEU A 45 0.46 -10.82 -3.82
C LEU A 45 -0.16 -10.11 -2.62
N ASP A 46 -1.37 -9.57 -2.78
CA ASP A 46 -2.28 -9.33 -1.66
C ASP A 46 -2.97 -10.64 -1.20
N THR A 47 -3.69 -10.58 -0.08
CA THR A 47 -4.43 -11.74 0.44
C THR A 47 -5.45 -12.29 -0.55
N ASN A 48 -6.11 -11.42 -1.32
CA ASN A 48 -7.15 -11.84 -2.26
C ASN A 48 -6.55 -12.65 -3.42
N ALA A 49 -5.43 -12.19 -3.98
CA ALA A 49 -4.67 -12.85 -5.03
C ALA A 49 -4.02 -14.15 -4.55
N LEU A 50 -3.61 -14.24 -3.27
CA LEU A 50 -3.12 -15.49 -2.70
C LEU A 50 -4.25 -16.52 -2.51
N ASN A 51 -5.45 -16.08 -2.10
CA ASN A 51 -6.56 -16.97 -1.81
C ASN A 51 -7.33 -17.44 -3.06
N ASN A 52 -7.51 -16.54 -4.03
CA ASN A 52 -8.13 -16.81 -5.32
C ASN A 52 -7.08 -16.76 -6.42
N VAL A 53 -6.61 -17.93 -6.85
CA VAL A 53 -5.48 -18.07 -7.77
C VAL A 53 -5.89 -18.15 -9.25
N GLN A 54 -7.18 -17.99 -9.56
CA GLN A 54 -7.68 -18.11 -10.94
C GLN A 54 -7.02 -17.13 -11.91
N TRP A 55 -6.57 -15.98 -11.40
CA TRP A 55 -5.85 -14.98 -12.20
C TRP A 55 -4.57 -15.54 -12.82
N TYR A 56 -3.91 -16.48 -12.14
CA TYR A 56 -2.61 -17.00 -12.56
C TYR A 56 -2.71 -17.80 -13.86
N ALA A 57 -3.80 -18.55 -14.05
CA ALA A 57 -4.06 -19.31 -15.29
C ALA A 57 -4.38 -18.40 -16.48
N GLN A 58 -4.85 -17.18 -16.24
CA GLN A 58 -5.19 -16.19 -17.27
C GLN A 58 -3.98 -15.34 -17.70
N LEU A 59 -2.84 -15.46 -17.02
CA LEU A 59 -1.64 -14.72 -17.40
C LEU A 59 -1.05 -15.23 -18.73
N PRO A 60 -0.44 -14.34 -19.52
CA PRO A 60 0.35 -14.76 -20.67
C PRO A 60 1.38 -15.82 -20.26
N GLU A 61 1.52 -16.85 -21.08
CA GLU A 61 2.35 -18.03 -20.77
C GLU A 61 3.80 -17.66 -20.43
N TYR A 62 4.38 -16.68 -21.13
CA TYR A 62 5.74 -16.20 -20.88
C TYR A 62 5.89 -15.53 -19.50
N ILE A 63 4.84 -14.92 -18.94
CA ILE A 63 4.88 -14.41 -17.56
C ILE A 63 4.74 -15.58 -16.61
N ARG A 64 3.75 -16.44 -16.84
CA ARG A 64 3.39 -17.57 -15.97
C ARG A 64 4.56 -18.53 -15.73
N THR A 65 5.26 -18.91 -16.79
CA THR A 65 6.35 -19.90 -16.73
C THR A 65 7.68 -19.32 -16.21
N ARG A 66 7.80 -17.99 -16.13
CA ARG A 66 9.03 -17.27 -15.76
C ARG A 66 8.81 -16.32 -14.59
N SER A 67 7.78 -16.58 -13.79
CA SER A 67 7.48 -15.82 -12.59
C SER A 67 7.87 -16.59 -11.34
N VAL A 68 8.41 -15.88 -10.36
CA VAL A 68 8.41 -16.32 -8.96
C VAL A 68 7.28 -15.61 -8.21
N ILE A 69 6.71 -16.28 -7.22
CA ILE A 69 5.66 -15.73 -6.38
C ILE A 69 6.28 -15.25 -5.07
N ASN A 70 5.99 -13.99 -4.71
CA ASN A 70 6.31 -13.43 -3.42
C ASN A 70 5.00 -13.16 -2.62
N PRO A 71 4.52 -14.13 -1.82
CA PRO A 71 3.31 -13.97 -1.03
C PRO A 71 3.58 -13.28 0.31
N TRP A 72 4.80 -12.80 0.57
CA TRP A 72 5.21 -12.32 1.89
C TRP A 72 4.27 -11.25 2.45
N PHE A 73 3.80 -10.34 1.60
CA PHE A 73 2.86 -9.30 2.01
C PHE A 73 1.51 -9.88 2.46
N ALA A 74 0.89 -10.74 1.66
CA ALA A 74 -0.33 -11.46 2.02
C ALA A 74 -0.17 -12.27 3.32
N LEU A 75 0.98 -12.92 3.51
CA LEU A 75 1.26 -13.68 4.72
C LEU A 75 1.38 -12.80 5.97
N GLN A 76 1.94 -11.59 5.85
CA GLN A 76 1.95 -10.61 6.94
C GLN A 76 0.53 -10.15 7.30
N GLU A 77 -0.32 -9.87 6.31
CA GLU A 77 -1.73 -9.53 6.55
C GLU A 77 -2.41 -10.65 7.34
N GLN A 78 -2.33 -11.90 6.86
CA GLN A 78 -2.90 -13.05 7.55
C GLN A 78 -2.36 -13.23 8.97
N TRP A 79 -1.04 -13.08 9.17
CA TRP A 79 -0.43 -13.19 10.49
C TRP A 79 -0.99 -12.15 11.47
N LEU A 80 -1.14 -10.90 11.04
CA LEU A 80 -1.58 -9.80 11.89
C LEU A 80 -3.10 -9.64 11.98
N SER A 81 -3.86 -10.29 11.09
CA SER A 81 -5.32 -10.16 11.02
C SER A 81 -6.11 -11.42 11.39
N ASN A 82 -5.50 -12.60 11.39
CA ASN A 82 -6.21 -13.86 11.51
C ASN A 82 -5.65 -14.72 12.66
N MET A 83 -6.47 -14.94 13.69
CA MET A 83 -6.08 -15.75 14.85
C MET A 83 -5.86 -17.22 14.47
N GLU A 84 -6.76 -17.81 13.69
CA GLU A 84 -6.64 -19.21 13.24
C GLU A 84 -5.38 -19.45 12.39
N PHE A 85 -4.95 -18.42 11.65
CA PHE A 85 -3.69 -18.48 10.91
C PHE A 85 -2.50 -18.62 11.86
N ARG A 86 -2.49 -17.87 12.97
CA ARG A 86 -1.41 -17.90 13.97
C ARG A 86 -1.36 -19.19 14.78
N GLU A 87 -2.49 -19.87 14.96
CA GLU A 87 -2.55 -21.19 15.62
C GLU A 87 -1.87 -22.29 14.80
N SER A 88 -1.91 -22.20 13.47
CA SER A 88 -1.41 -23.25 12.57
C SER A 88 -0.70 -22.69 11.32
N PRO A 89 0.29 -21.80 11.46
CA PRO A 89 0.79 -20.97 10.36
C PRO A 89 1.40 -21.80 9.24
N THR A 90 2.20 -22.83 9.55
CA THR A 90 2.79 -23.70 8.52
C THR A 90 1.73 -24.37 7.66
N ASN A 91 0.74 -25.04 8.27
CA ASN A 91 -0.31 -25.77 7.55
C ASN A 91 -1.17 -24.81 6.71
N ARG A 92 -1.46 -23.62 7.24
CA ARG A 92 -2.24 -22.60 6.53
C ARG A 92 -1.47 -22.04 5.33
N ILE A 93 -0.17 -21.77 5.48
CA ILE A 93 0.69 -21.34 4.37
C ILE A 93 0.77 -22.45 3.31
N GLU A 94 0.96 -23.72 3.69
CA GLU A 94 0.96 -24.86 2.76
C GLU A 94 -0.35 -24.95 1.98
N ALA A 95 -1.49 -24.85 2.65
CA ALA A 95 -2.80 -24.88 2.00
C ALA A 95 -3.00 -23.72 1.00
N MET A 96 -2.53 -22.52 1.33
CA MET A 96 -2.59 -21.35 0.45
C MET A 96 -1.72 -21.55 -0.80
N ILE A 97 -0.45 -21.92 -0.64
CA ILE A 97 0.48 -22.08 -1.76
C ILE A 97 0.17 -23.31 -2.62
N GLN A 98 -0.48 -24.34 -2.07
CA GLN A 98 -0.83 -25.56 -2.81
C GLN A 98 -1.73 -25.27 -4.01
N LYS A 99 -2.58 -24.24 -3.93
CA LYS A 99 -3.43 -23.81 -5.06
C LYS A 99 -2.60 -23.28 -6.22
N LEU A 100 -1.57 -22.48 -5.94
CA LEU A 100 -0.61 -22.00 -6.93
C LEU A 100 0.28 -23.14 -7.44
N ALA A 101 0.70 -24.05 -6.55
CA ALA A 101 1.51 -25.20 -6.92
C ALA A 101 0.80 -26.13 -7.92
N LYS A 102 -0.50 -26.40 -7.69
CA LYS A 102 -1.36 -27.13 -8.64
C LYS A 102 -1.48 -26.44 -10.00
N SER A 103 -1.24 -25.13 -10.05
CA SER A 103 -1.25 -24.34 -11.30
C SER A 103 0.11 -24.29 -11.99
N GLY A 104 1.13 -24.99 -11.47
CA GLY A 104 2.47 -25.11 -12.04
C GLY A 104 3.56 -24.30 -11.31
N MET A 105 3.24 -23.57 -10.24
CA MET A 105 4.25 -22.84 -9.47
C MET A 105 5.09 -23.74 -8.58
N ARG A 106 6.39 -23.43 -8.53
CA ARG A 106 7.35 -24.17 -7.73
C ARG A 106 7.67 -23.38 -6.47
N PHE A 107 7.61 -24.05 -5.34
CA PHE A 107 8.05 -23.53 -4.05
C PHE A 107 9.22 -24.39 -3.59
N ARG A 108 10.20 -23.76 -2.94
CA ARG A 108 11.35 -24.48 -2.35
C ARG A 108 10.88 -25.40 -1.22
N GLU A 109 11.69 -26.40 -0.90
CA GLU A 109 11.45 -27.25 0.26
C GLU A 109 11.38 -26.42 1.55
N GLN A 110 10.53 -26.84 2.48
CA GLN A 110 10.31 -26.18 3.78
C GLN A 110 9.87 -24.70 3.69
N TYR A 111 9.40 -24.24 2.53
CA TYR A 111 9.00 -22.86 2.31
C TYR A 111 8.03 -22.37 3.40
N ALA A 112 6.93 -23.10 3.64
CA ALA A 112 5.93 -22.71 4.63
C ALA A 112 6.49 -22.62 6.06
N GLN A 113 7.35 -23.55 6.46
CA GLN A 113 7.99 -23.56 7.77
C GLN A 113 8.90 -22.34 7.96
N GLN A 114 9.67 -21.98 6.93
CA GLN A 114 10.55 -20.82 6.95
C GLN A 114 9.75 -19.52 7.01
N GLN A 115 8.68 -19.39 6.21
CA GLN A 115 7.80 -18.22 6.25
C GLN A 115 7.13 -18.08 7.63
N ALA A 116 6.63 -19.17 8.21
CA ALA A 116 6.02 -19.16 9.54
C ALA A 116 7.02 -18.71 10.63
N ARG A 117 8.29 -19.16 10.56
CA ARG A 117 9.35 -18.71 11.47
C ARG A 117 9.62 -17.22 11.31
N LEU A 118 9.76 -16.74 10.07
CA LEU A 118 9.98 -15.32 9.80
C LEU A 118 8.84 -14.44 10.34
N LEU A 119 7.59 -14.84 10.14
CA LEU A 119 6.44 -14.09 10.68
C LEU A 119 6.47 -14.02 12.21
N ARG A 120 6.73 -15.16 12.85
CA ARG A 120 6.78 -15.26 14.32
C ARG A 120 7.93 -14.45 14.91
N ASN A 121 9.13 -14.57 14.35
CA ASN A 121 10.33 -13.89 14.85
C ASN A 121 10.23 -12.37 14.70
N ASN A 122 9.35 -11.88 13.83
CA ASN A 122 9.25 -10.46 13.47
C ASN A 122 7.92 -9.80 13.86
N ASP A 123 7.03 -10.45 14.62
CA ASP A 123 5.68 -9.95 14.93
C ASP A 123 5.65 -8.45 15.32
N ALA A 124 6.50 -8.04 16.27
CA ALA A 124 6.56 -6.64 16.72
C ALA A 124 7.03 -5.67 15.62
N VAL A 125 8.00 -6.06 14.80
CA VAL A 125 8.51 -5.24 13.68
C VAL A 125 7.43 -5.12 12.60
N LEU A 126 6.75 -6.22 12.29
CA LEU A 126 5.66 -6.25 11.31
C LEU A 126 4.48 -5.36 11.75
N ARG A 127 4.09 -5.43 13.03
CA ARG A 127 3.06 -4.55 13.62
C ARG A 127 3.44 -3.08 13.48
N ARG A 128 4.71 -2.74 13.77
CA ARG A 128 5.21 -1.37 13.60
C ARG A 128 5.17 -0.92 12.14
N HIS A 129 5.65 -1.74 11.21
CA HIS A 129 5.62 -1.40 9.79
C HIS A 129 4.18 -1.15 9.30
N CYS A 130 3.24 -2.00 9.71
CA CYS A 130 1.83 -1.83 9.40
C CYS A 130 1.28 -0.50 9.98
N SER A 131 1.60 -0.16 11.23
CA SER A 131 1.01 0.98 11.92
C SER A 131 1.55 2.36 11.49
N ILE A 132 2.68 2.44 10.79
CA ILE A 132 3.25 3.74 10.32
C ILE A 132 2.26 4.52 9.45
N VAL A 133 1.45 3.84 8.64
CA VAL A 133 0.54 4.49 7.68
C VAL A 133 -0.84 4.80 8.28
N VAL A 134 -1.15 4.28 9.45
CA VAL A 134 -2.50 4.35 10.05
C VAL A 134 -2.93 5.79 10.31
N CYS A 135 -2.05 6.63 10.83
CA CYS A 135 -2.37 8.04 11.07
C CYS A 135 -2.76 8.77 9.77
N TYR A 136 -2.12 8.44 8.65
CA TYR A 136 -2.47 9.02 7.35
C TYR A 136 -3.83 8.53 6.85
N VAL A 137 -4.18 7.27 7.09
CA VAL A 137 -5.53 6.75 6.81
C VAL A 137 -6.57 7.51 7.61
N VAL A 138 -6.33 7.74 8.90
CA VAL A 138 -7.25 8.49 9.77
C VAL A 138 -7.42 9.93 9.28
N ILE A 139 -6.31 10.66 9.09
CA ILE A 139 -6.34 12.04 8.61
C ILE A 139 -7.11 12.12 7.28
N MET A 140 -6.82 11.21 6.34
CA MET A 140 -7.52 11.14 5.06
C MET A 140 -9.02 10.85 5.24
N LYS A 141 -9.39 9.85 6.04
CA LYS A 141 -10.79 9.52 6.33
C LYS A 141 -11.53 10.73 6.91
N SER A 142 -10.97 11.35 7.95
CA SER A 142 -11.58 12.48 8.66
C SER A 142 -11.75 13.69 7.76
N LEU A 143 -10.74 14.06 6.96
CA LEU A 143 -10.86 15.19 6.02
C LEU A 143 -11.93 14.91 4.96
N LEU A 144 -11.98 13.67 4.44
CA LEU A 144 -12.92 13.32 3.38
C LEU A 144 -14.36 13.14 3.87
N THR A 145 -14.62 12.94 5.16
CA THR A 145 -15.97 12.90 5.72
C THR A 145 -16.51 14.27 6.16
N GLN A 146 -15.63 15.25 6.44
CA GLN A 146 -16.03 16.59 6.86
C GLN A 146 -16.82 17.35 5.78
N GLN A 147 -17.89 18.03 6.16
CA GLN A 147 -18.69 18.87 5.25
C GLN A 147 -18.12 20.29 5.15
N LEU A 148 -16.84 20.39 4.80
CA LEU A 148 -16.14 21.67 4.60
C LEU A 148 -15.80 21.88 3.11
N PRO A 149 -15.66 23.14 2.66
CA PRO A 149 -15.13 23.45 1.34
C PRO A 149 -13.75 22.81 1.11
N VAL A 150 -13.51 22.38 -0.14
CA VAL A 150 -12.27 21.70 -0.56
C VAL A 150 -11.01 22.46 -0.12
N GLU A 151 -10.95 23.77 -0.34
CA GLU A 151 -9.77 24.57 0.02
C GLU A 151 -9.54 24.63 1.54
N GLN A 152 -10.58 24.60 2.37
CA GLN A 152 -10.42 24.54 3.82
C GLN A 152 -9.86 23.19 4.27
N LEU A 153 -10.30 22.09 3.63
CA LEU A 153 -9.74 20.76 3.87
C LEU A 153 -8.26 20.67 3.44
N LEU A 154 -7.90 21.31 2.33
CA LEU A 154 -6.50 21.39 1.88
C LEU A 154 -5.65 22.26 2.81
N GLN A 155 -6.16 23.38 3.30
CA GLN A 155 -5.47 24.20 4.32
C GLN A 155 -5.25 23.42 5.62
N HIS A 156 -6.22 22.61 6.03
CA HIS A 156 -6.06 21.73 7.19
C HIS A 156 -4.96 20.68 6.95
N LEU A 157 -4.94 20.03 5.78
CA LEU A 157 -3.86 19.13 5.40
C LEU A 157 -2.50 19.84 5.40
N GLU A 158 -2.41 21.03 4.80
CA GLU A 158 -1.20 21.85 4.78
C GLU A 158 -0.72 22.15 6.22
N HIS A 159 -1.63 22.52 7.13
CA HIS A 159 -1.28 22.76 8.54
C HIS A 159 -0.70 21.52 9.22
N ILE A 160 -1.28 20.34 8.99
CA ILE A 160 -0.80 19.06 9.55
C ILE A 160 0.61 18.75 9.03
N VAL A 161 0.87 18.90 7.72
CA VAL A 161 2.17 18.53 7.13
C VAL A 161 3.32 19.48 7.52
N GLN A 162 2.99 20.70 7.93
CA GLN A 162 3.97 21.65 8.48
C GLN A 162 4.38 21.32 9.92
N GLN A 163 3.64 20.47 10.64
CA GLN A 163 4.02 20.03 11.99
C GLN A 163 5.29 19.17 11.99
N ASP A 164 5.86 18.94 13.17
CA ASP A 164 7.02 18.06 13.33
C ASP A 164 6.60 16.58 13.34
N ILE A 165 6.35 16.01 12.16
CA ILE A 165 5.92 14.62 11.97
C ILE A 165 6.82 13.86 10.98
N PRO A 166 6.78 12.52 10.96
CA PRO A 166 7.37 11.71 9.91
C PRO A 166 6.55 11.94 8.64
N ARG A 167 7.20 12.39 7.57
CA ARG A 167 6.54 12.82 6.34
C ARG A 167 6.55 11.70 5.30
N SER A 168 5.40 11.42 4.72
CA SER A 168 5.25 10.57 3.55
C SER A 168 4.65 11.39 2.40
N PRO A 169 5.47 11.92 1.47
CA PRO A 169 4.97 12.69 0.33
C PRO A 169 3.91 11.93 -0.45
N ALA A 170 4.05 10.60 -0.60
CA ALA A 170 3.07 9.74 -1.27
C ALA A 170 1.70 9.78 -0.60
N LEU A 171 1.64 9.59 0.73
CA LEU A 171 0.38 9.59 1.48
C LEU A 171 -0.24 11.00 1.52
N ILE A 172 0.59 12.04 1.62
CA ILE A 172 0.13 13.44 1.54
C ILE A 172 -0.45 13.73 0.15
N THR A 173 0.22 13.28 -0.91
CA THR A 173 -0.26 13.41 -2.31
C THR A 173 -1.61 12.71 -2.47
N LEU A 174 -1.75 11.49 -1.92
CA LEU A 174 -3.00 10.73 -1.97
C LEU A 174 -4.14 11.45 -1.23
N THR A 175 -3.88 11.99 -0.04
CA THR A 175 -4.89 12.76 0.71
C THR A 175 -5.28 14.04 -0.01
N ALA A 176 -4.32 14.78 -0.58
CA ALA A 176 -4.59 15.99 -1.35
C ALA A 176 -5.41 15.68 -2.62
N LEU A 177 -5.04 14.62 -3.35
CA LEU A 177 -5.78 14.13 -4.51
C LEU A 177 -7.21 13.73 -4.12
N GLY A 178 -7.37 12.96 -3.05
CA GLY A 178 -8.68 12.56 -2.53
C GLY A 178 -9.58 13.76 -2.23
N THR A 179 -9.02 14.79 -1.58
CA THR A 179 -9.77 16.01 -1.21
C THR A 179 -10.20 16.81 -2.44
N LEU A 180 -9.36 16.90 -3.46
CA LEU A 180 -9.72 17.57 -4.72
C LEU A 180 -10.74 16.76 -5.52
N LEU A 181 -10.60 15.43 -5.57
CA LEU A 181 -11.55 14.53 -6.22
C LEU A 181 -12.92 14.55 -5.54
N LYS A 182 -12.99 14.74 -4.22
CA LYS A 182 -14.24 14.95 -3.49
C LYS A 182 -15.02 16.17 -3.99
N GLY A 183 -14.33 17.23 -4.42
CA GLY A 183 -14.95 18.39 -5.07
C GLY A 183 -15.36 18.16 -6.53
N HIS A 184 -14.90 17.06 -7.14
CA HIS A 184 -15.09 16.72 -8.54
C HIS A 184 -15.60 15.28 -8.68
N GLN A 185 -16.69 14.95 -7.98
CA GLN A 185 -17.17 13.56 -7.84
C GLN A 185 -17.58 12.89 -9.16
N SER A 186 -17.81 13.65 -10.23
CA SER A 186 -18.11 13.12 -11.57
C SER A 186 -16.86 12.82 -12.40
N LEU A 187 -15.67 13.26 -11.96
CA LEU A 187 -14.44 13.09 -12.71
C LEU A 187 -14.09 11.61 -12.83
N LYS A 188 -13.89 11.16 -14.08
CA LYS A 188 -13.42 9.82 -14.41
C LYS A 188 -12.05 9.93 -15.05
N PHE A 189 -11.18 8.96 -14.78
CA PHE A 189 -9.97 8.80 -15.59
C PHE A 189 -10.34 8.23 -16.95
N THR A 190 -9.45 8.44 -17.92
CA THR A 190 -9.60 7.92 -19.28
C THR A 190 -9.88 6.40 -19.23
N ASP A 191 -10.90 5.96 -19.97
CA ASP A 191 -11.31 4.56 -20.08
C ASP A 191 -11.72 3.88 -18.75
N ASP A 192 -11.98 4.66 -17.71
CA ASP A 192 -12.45 4.14 -16.43
C ASP A 192 -13.99 4.15 -16.34
N PRO A 193 -14.65 3.04 -15.96
CA PRO A 193 -16.10 2.99 -15.86
C PRO A 193 -16.66 3.88 -14.74
N LYS A 194 -15.88 4.11 -13.66
CA LYS A 194 -16.38 4.79 -12.45
C LYS A 194 -15.65 6.11 -12.18
N PRO A 195 -16.28 7.03 -11.44
CA PRO A 195 -15.59 8.22 -10.97
C PRO A 195 -14.41 7.89 -10.07
N ALA A 196 -13.32 8.63 -10.22
CA ALA A 196 -12.07 8.40 -9.49
C ALA A 196 -12.28 8.46 -7.97
N PHE A 197 -13.08 9.43 -7.49
CA PHE A 197 -13.39 9.57 -6.07
C PHE A 197 -14.08 8.33 -5.48
N SER A 198 -14.94 7.66 -6.25
CA SER A 198 -15.72 6.51 -5.77
C SER A 198 -14.84 5.34 -5.32
N TYR A 199 -13.63 5.19 -5.90
CA TYR A 199 -12.66 4.18 -5.47
C TYR A 199 -12.12 4.48 -4.08
N LEU A 200 -11.77 5.75 -3.82
CA LEU A 200 -11.27 6.17 -2.52
C LEU A 200 -12.37 6.18 -1.46
N GLU A 201 -13.59 6.59 -1.83
CA GLU A 201 -14.76 6.55 -0.96
C GLU A 201 -15.09 5.11 -0.56
N SER A 202 -15.16 4.19 -1.53
CA SER A 202 -15.41 2.76 -1.25
C SER A 202 -14.30 2.14 -0.41
N PHE A 203 -13.05 2.52 -0.66
CA PHE A 203 -11.91 2.11 0.16
C PHE A 203 -12.08 2.57 1.60
N LEU A 204 -12.41 3.84 1.84
CA LEU A 204 -12.56 4.41 3.18
C LEU A 204 -13.90 4.09 3.85
N ALA A 205 -14.82 3.40 3.18
CA ALA A 205 -16.09 3.01 3.76
C ALA A 205 -15.88 1.97 4.87
N PHE A 206 -16.69 2.06 5.92
CA PHE A 206 -16.77 1.02 6.94
C PHE A 206 -17.46 -0.21 6.35
N GLN A 207 -17.03 -1.40 6.77
CA GLN A 207 -17.67 -2.67 6.37
C GLN A 207 -18.15 -3.47 7.59
N PRO A 208 -19.16 -3.00 8.34
CA PRO A 208 -19.63 -3.67 9.54
C PRO A 208 -19.92 -5.16 9.30
N GLY A 209 -19.41 -6.02 10.19
CA GLY A 209 -19.60 -7.47 10.10
C GLY A 209 -18.65 -8.20 9.15
N ARG A 210 -17.70 -7.49 8.51
CA ARG A 210 -16.59 -8.10 7.74
C ARG A 210 -15.25 -7.80 8.40
N LYS A 211 -14.39 -8.80 8.51
CA LYS A 211 -13.03 -8.68 9.08
C LYS A 211 -12.99 -7.94 10.44
N GLU A 212 -14.02 -8.12 11.27
CA GLU A 212 -14.17 -7.46 12.59
C GLU A 212 -14.27 -5.92 12.55
N GLU A 213 -14.61 -5.34 11.39
CA GLU A 213 -14.86 -3.89 11.27
C GLU A 213 -16.21 -3.50 11.88
N THR A 214 -16.26 -2.30 12.46
CA THR A 214 -17.46 -1.65 13.01
C THR A 214 -17.86 -0.44 12.16
N ASP A 215 -18.83 0.34 12.62
CA ASP A 215 -19.32 1.59 12.02
C ASP A 215 -18.44 2.83 12.34
N HIS A 216 -17.28 2.63 12.94
CA HIS A 216 -16.29 3.64 13.31
C HIS A 216 -14.88 3.07 13.12
N MET A 217 -13.85 3.92 13.18
CA MET A 217 -12.46 3.48 13.05
C MET A 217 -11.99 2.68 14.28
N ASN A 218 -12.10 1.35 14.22
CA ASN A 218 -11.51 0.43 15.19
C ASN A 218 -10.15 -0.12 14.70
N VAL A 219 -9.41 -0.84 15.56
CA VAL A 219 -8.11 -1.44 15.20
C VAL A 219 -8.18 -2.34 13.95
N PRO A 220 -9.16 -3.26 13.80
CA PRO A 220 -9.33 -4.02 12.57
C PRO A 220 -9.48 -3.17 11.31
N TYR A 221 -10.31 -2.13 11.32
CA TYR A 221 -10.46 -1.20 10.20
C TYR A 221 -9.13 -0.54 9.84
N LEU A 222 -8.46 0.06 10.83
CA LEU A 222 -7.19 0.75 10.63
C LEU A 222 -6.11 -0.18 10.06
N ARG A 223 -5.99 -1.39 10.62
CA ARG A 223 -5.08 -2.43 10.15
C ARG A 223 -5.38 -2.82 8.71
N ASN A 224 -6.65 -3.07 8.36
CA ASN A 224 -7.03 -3.52 7.02
C ASN A 224 -6.65 -2.46 5.97
N ARG A 225 -7.05 -1.20 6.19
CA ARG A 225 -6.71 -0.09 5.29
C ARG A 225 -5.20 0.17 5.21
N ALA A 226 -4.49 -0.02 6.32
CA ALA A 226 -3.03 0.08 6.34
C ALA A 226 -2.38 -1.01 5.47
N PHE A 227 -2.85 -2.26 5.51
CA PHE A 227 -2.34 -3.31 4.62
C PHE A 227 -2.61 -2.98 3.15
N ASP A 228 -3.83 -2.62 2.81
CA ASP A 228 -4.16 -2.27 1.41
C ASP A 228 -3.20 -1.17 0.88
N ILE A 229 -2.99 -0.08 1.63
CA ILE A 229 -2.04 0.98 1.26
C ILE A 229 -0.58 0.52 1.28
N ASN A 230 -0.18 -0.31 2.25
CA ASN A 230 1.21 -0.73 2.38
C ASN A 230 1.67 -1.55 1.17
N LEU A 231 0.79 -2.24 0.46
CA LEU A 231 1.19 -2.95 -0.77
C LEU A 231 1.78 -2.01 -1.83
N TRP A 232 1.22 -0.81 -1.96
CA TRP A 232 1.75 0.24 -2.84
C TRP A 232 3.13 0.76 -2.39
N LEU A 233 3.33 0.87 -1.07
CA LEU A 233 4.59 1.39 -0.50
C LEU A 233 5.68 0.31 -0.33
N THR A 234 5.31 -0.97 -0.28
CA THR A 234 6.21 -2.06 0.11
C THR A 234 7.38 -2.19 -0.84
N LEU A 235 7.14 -2.13 -2.15
CA LEU A 235 8.18 -2.29 -3.17
C LEU A 235 9.28 -1.22 -3.12
N PRO A 236 8.97 0.09 -3.10
CA PRO A 236 10.01 1.09 -2.93
C PRO A 236 10.70 1.01 -1.56
N VAL A 237 9.99 0.64 -0.48
CA VAL A 237 10.58 0.43 0.85
C VAL A 237 11.57 -0.74 0.85
N LEU A 238 11.21 -1.89 0.28
CA LEU A 238 12.10 -3.04 0.12
C LEU A 238 13.39 -2.63 -0.60
N ARG A 239 13.26 -1.88 -1.70
CA ARG A 239 14.41 -1.38 -2.46
C ARG A 239 15.27 -0.42 -1.64
N GLN A 240 14.66 0.48 -0.87
CA GLN A 240 15.38 1.38 0.03
C GLN A 240 16.20 0.63 1.09
N HIS A 241 15.70 -0.53 1.54
CA HIS A 241 16.39 -1.43 2.45
C HIS A 241 17.32 -2.46 1.76
N GLY A 242 17.63 -2.26 0.48
CA GLY A 242 18.62 -3.07 -0.24
C GLY A 242 18.09 -4.41 -0.76
N TYR A 243 16.78 -4.63 -0.73
CA TYR A 243 16.19 -5.82 -1.36
C TYR A 243 16.49 -5.83 -2.87
N ARG A 244 16.91 -6.99 -3.36
CA ARG A 244 17.15 -7.24 -4.79
C ARG A 244 16.05 -8.14 -5.31
N PHE A 245 15.24 -7.63 -6.22
CA PHE A 245 14.18 -8.40 -6.85
C PHE A 245 14.76 -9.54 -7.68
N GLU A 246 14.09 -10.69 -7.67
CA GLU A 246 14.45 -11.87 -8.46
C GLU A 246 14.06 -11.72 -9.95
N GLY A 247 13.15 -10.78 -10.24
CA GLY A 247 12.70 -10.45 -11.58
C GLY A 247 12.15 -9.03 -11.67
N ILE A 248 11.44 -8.72 -12.76
CA ILE A 248 10.68 -7.46 -12.88
C ILE A 248 9.56 -7.50 -11.83
N PRO A 249 9.55 -6.58 -10.86
CA PRO A 249 8.53 -6.61 -9.81
C PRO A 249 7.16 -6.24 -10.37
N ALA A 250 6.14 -6.99 -9.98
CA ALA A 250 4.75 -6.67 -10.26
C ALA A 250 3.87 -6.93 -9.04
N ILE A 251 2.88 -6.07 -8.82
CA ILE A 251 1.84 -6.25 -7.80
C ILE A 251 0.68 -7.01 -8.44
N VAL A 252 0.17 -8.03 -7.75
CA VAL A 252 -1.07 -8.72 -8.10
C VAL A 252 -2.10 -8.41 -7.02
N THR A 253 -3.15 -7.70 -7.40
CA THR A 253 -4.17 -7.26 -6.44
C THR A 253 -5.57 -7.20 -7.06
N GLY A 254 -6.57 -7.51 -6.25
CA GLY A 254 -7.99 -7.25 -6.58
C GLY A 254 -8.49 -5.90 -6.07
N ASP A 255 -7.64 -5.13 -5.38
CA ASP A 255 -8.04 -3.84 -4.80
C ASP A 255 -8.09 -2.75 -5.86
N ARG A 256 -9.31 -2.31 -6.16
CA ARG A 256 -9.59 -1.29 -7.15
C ARG A 256 -9.03 0.07 -6.78
N VAL A 257 -8.90 0.44 -5.50
CA VAL A 257 -8.28 1.74 -5.17
C VAL A 257 -6.80 1.72 -5.53
N LEU A 258 -6.12 0.59 -5.31
CA LEU A 258 -4.72 0.44 -5.67
C LEU A 258 -4.53 0.51 -7.18
N HIS A 259 -5.25 -0.30 -7.94
CA HIS A 259 -4.97 -0.40 -9.37
C HIS A 259 -5.71 0.67 -10.20
N ARG A 260 -6.92 1.12 -9.86
CA ARG A 260 -7.66 2.14 -10.64
C ARG A 260 -7.30 3.59 -10.30
N LEU A 261 -6.76 3.86 -9.11
CA LEU A 261 -6.44 5.22 -8.66
C LEU A 261 -4.96 5.37 -8.28
N ILE A 262 -4.48 4.64 -7.28
CA ILE A 262 -3.18 4.93 -6.63
C ILE A 262 -1.99 4.63 -7.56
N LEU A 263 -1.85 3.40 -8.06
CA LEU A 263 -0.75 3.00 -8.95
C LEU A 263 -0.87 3.59 -10.37
N ARG A 264 -2.05 4.10 -10.69
CA ARG A 264 -2.35 4.81 -11.94
C ARG A 264 -1.78 6.22 -11.88
N VAL A 265 -2.12 6.97 -10.84
CA VAL A 265 -1.84 8.42 -10.76
C VAL A 265 -0.62 8.76 -9.90
N ILE A 266 -0.32 7.95 -8.88
CA ILE A 266 0.82 8.14 -7.95
C ILE A 266 1.77 6.91 -7.95
N PRO A 267 2.29 6.48 -9.12
CA PRO A 267 3.16 5.31 -9.18
C PRO A 267 4.52 5.57 -8.51
N PRO A 268 5.13 4.55 -7.86
CA PRO A 268 6.54 4.60 -7.50
C PRO A 268 7.44 4.92 -8.70
N PHE A 269 8.59 5.55 -8.45
CA PHE A 269 9.61 5.80 -9.45
C PHE A 269 10.88 5.02 -9.11
N TRP A 270 11.44 4.32 -10.09
CA TRP A 270 12.69 3.60 -9.93
C TRP A 270 13.86 4.58 -10.06
N HIS A 271 14.32 5.12 -8.94
CA HIS A 271 15.48 6.00 -8.89
C HIS A 271 16.79 5.19 -8.89
N GLU A 272 17.91 5.70 -9.41
CA GLU A 272 19.20 4.97 -9.38
C GLU A 272 19.65 4.66 -7.95
N LYS A 273 19.68 5.68 -7.07
CA LYS A 273 19.88 5.50 -5.63
C LYS A 273 18.70 4.74 -5.01
N PRO A 274 18.90 3.91 -3.96
CA PRO A 274 17.85 3.19 -3.23
C PRO A 274 17.03 4.14 -2.35
N ILE A 275 16.41 5.14 -2.97
CA ILE A 275 15.50 6.07 -2.32
C ILE A 275 14.07 5.76 -2.77
N MET A 276 13.13 5.96 -1.85
CA MET A 276 11.71 5.90 -2.15
C MET A 276 11.30 7.20 -2.85
N ALA A 277 10.80 7.08 -4.08
CA ALA A 277 10.33 8.20 -4.89
C ALA A 277 9.00 7.83 -5.56
N PHE A 278 8.15 8.82 -5.79
CA PHE A 278 6.84 8.64 -6.42
C PHE A 278 6.63 9.74 -7.46
N GLY A 279 5.95 9.39 -8.55
CA GLY A 279 5.47 10.36 -9.54
C GLY A 279 4.06 10.84 -9.22
N LEU A 280 3.64 11.90 -9.91
CA LEU A 280 2.25 12.32 -10.02
C LEU A 280 1.92 12.49 -11.50
N LEU A 281 1.13 11.59 -12.06
CA LEU A 281 0.71 11.65 -13.46
C LEU A 281 -0.55 12.50 -13.63
N GLU A 282 -0.64 13.25 -14.73
CA GLU A 282 -1.82 14.06 -15.09
C GLU A 282 -2.98 13.20 -15.63
N GLU A 283 -2.85 11.86 -15.67
CA GLU A 283 -3.73 10.92 -16.37
C GLU A 283 -5.24 11.13 -16.13
N GLY A 284 -5.91 11.87 -17.02
CA GLY A 284 -7.33 12.23 -16.91
C GLY A 284 -7.66 13.27 -15.82
N LEU A 285 -6.65 13.82 -15.15
CA LEU A 285 -6.79 14.95 -14.23
C LEU A 285 -6.75 16.27 -14.99
N PRO A 286 -7.70 17.19 -14.76
CA PRO A 286 -7.56 18.57 -15.19
C PRO A 286 -6.25 19.17 -14.66
N ARG A 287 -5.52 19.85 -15.53
CA ARG A 287 -4.21 20.44 -15.22
C ARG A 287 -4.21 21.27 -13.94
N CYS A 288 -5.26 22.06 -13.69
CA CYS A 288 -5.39 22.85 -12.47
C CYS A 288 -5.42 22.00 -11.19
N LEU A 289 -6.08 20.83 -11.21
CA LEU A 289 -6.11 19.91 -10.06
C LEU A 289 -4.75 19.25 -9.87
N TRP A 290 -4.12 18.83 -10.96
CA TRP A 290 -2.78 18.25 -10.92
C TRP A 290 -1.74 19.24 -10.35
N GLU A 291 -1.76 20.49 -10.81
CA GLU A 291 -0.89 21.56 -10.30
C GLU A 291 -1.15 21.83 -8.82
N ARG A 292 -2.41 21.82 -8.37
CA ARG A 292 -2.76 22.01 -6.95
C ARG A 292 -2.28 20.86 -6.06
N VAL A 293 -2.45 19.59 -6.47
CA VAL A 293 -1.89 18.42 -5.76
C VAL A 293 -0.37 18.54 -5.67
N ARG A 294 0.28 18.91 -6.79
CA ARG A 294 1.73 19.07 -6.85
C ARG A 294 2.23 20.16 -5.91
N ALA A 295 1.53 21.29 -5.83
CA ALA A 295 1.89 22.40 -4.94
C ALA A 295 1.87 21.98 -3.46
N ILE A 296 0.82 21.27 -3.02
CA ILE A 296 0.71 20.77 -1.64
C ILE A 296 1.83 19.78 -1.35
N SER A 297 2.03 18.83 -2.26
CA SER A 297 3.08 17.80 -2.12
C SER A 297 4.49 18.39 -2.11
N GLY A 298 4.71 19.45 -2.89
CA GLY A 298 5.98 20.17 -2.97
C GLY A 298 6.26 21.11 -1.80
N SER A 299 5.23 21.53 -1.05
CA SER A 299 5.40 22.33 0.18
C SER A 299 5.95 21.53 1.37
N VAL A 300 6.03 20.20 1.23
CA VAL A 300 6.59 19.31 2.25
C VAL A 300 8.11 19.50 2.30
N GLN A 301 8.59 20.19 3.33
CA GLN A 301 10.03 20.42 3.48
C GLN A 301 10.79 19.10 3.66
N VAL A 302 11.90 18.95 2.94
CA VAL A 302 12.85 17.85 3.13
C VAL A 302 13.59 18.09 4.44
N ARG A 303 13.60 17.08 5.32
CA ARG A 303 14.33 17.11 6.59
C ARG A 303 15.47 16.10 6.55
N GLY A 304 16.52 16.38 7.32
CA GLY A 304 17.61 15.43 7.55
C GLY A 304 17.15 14.18 8.30
N GLU A 305 18.05 13.21 8.40
CA GLU A 305 17.81 11.96 9.11
C GLU A 305 17.54 12.25 10.60
N PRO A 306 16.38 11.83 11.15
CA PRO A 306 16.07 12.05 12.56
C PRO A 306 16.98 11.21 13.44
N THR A 307 17.38 11.79 14.57
CA THR A 307 17.83 11.01 15.72
C THR A 307 16.71 10.10 16.22
N HIS A 308 17.09 9.07 16.96
CA HIS A 308 16.15 8.12 17.56
C HIS A 308 15.05 8.81 18.40
N LYS A 309 15.42 9.80 19.23
CA LYS A 309 14.48 10.59 20.05
C LYS A 309 13.53 11.43 19.20
N GLU A 310 14.03 12.08 18.15
CA GLU A 310 13.20 12.85 17.22
C GLU A 310 12.22 11.96 16.48
N HIS A 311 12.63 10.75 16.08
CA HIS A 311 11.74 9.82 15.40
C HIS A 311 10.55 9.41 16.28
N LEU A 312 10.80 9.12 17.57
CA LEU A 312 9.74 8.84 18.54
C LEU A 312 8.81 10.05 18.73
N ALA A 313 9.39 11.23 18.95
CA ALA A 313 8.62 12.46 19.16
C ALA A 313 7.72 12.76 17.96
N ARG A 314 8.28 12.71 16.75
CA ARG A 314 7.54 12.92 15.50
C ARG A 314 6.39 11.93 15.34
N MET A 315 6.63 10.64 15.57
CA MET A 315 5.58 9.62 15.50
C MET A 315 4.49 9.86 16.54
N SER A 316 4.84 10.23 17.77
CA SER A 316 3.85 10.62 18.80
C SER A 316 3.00 11.80 18.32
N THR A 317 3.63 12.86 17.83
CA THR A 317 2.94 14.03 17.27
C THR A 317 1.99 13.65 16.13
N LEU A 318 2.39 12.74 15.26
CA LEU A 318 1.53 12.26 14.17
C LEU A 318 0.29 11.52 14.69
N PHE A 319 0.43 10.69 15.73
CA PHE A 319 -0.70 10.03 16.37
C PHE A 319 -1.63 11.04 17.06
N ASP A 320 -1.08 12.04 17.74
CA ASP A 320 -1.87 13.08 18.39
C ASP A 320 -2.65 13.94 17.38
N LEU A 321 -2.03 14.30 16.25
CA LEU A 321 -2.72 15.01 15.16
C LEU A 321 -3.83 14.15 14.53
N ALA A 322 -3.59 12.85 14.33
CA ALA A 322 -4.63 11.94 13.85
C ALA A 322 -5.81 11.84 14.84
N LYS A 323 -5.54 11.77 16.15
CA LYS A 323 -6.58 11.78 17.20
C LYS A 323 -7.38 13.08 17.21
N ALA A 324 -6.72 14.22 16.99
CA ALA A 324 -7.38 15.53 16.89
C ALA A 324 -8.34 15.62 15.69
N CYS A 325 -8.13 14.79 14.65
CA CYS A 325 -9.04 14.67 13.52
C CYS A 325 -10.25 13.77 13.80
N CYS A 326 -10.24 12.97 14.87
CA CYS A 326 -11.35 12.10 15.24
C CYS A 326 -12.33 12.87 16.14
N ALA A 327 -13.64 12.74 15.87
CA ALA A 327 -14.68 13.29 16.74
C ALA A 327 -15.09 12.29 17.84
N ASP A 328 -15.09 11.00 17.53
CA ASP A 328 -15.48 9.90 18.42
C ASP A 328 -14.31 9.47 19.33
N GLU A 329 -14.59 9.31 20.63
CA GLU A 329 -13.61 8.87 21.62
C GLU A 329 -13.11 7.44 21.35
N ARG A 330 -13.98 6.55 20.86
CA ARG A 330 -13.61 5.16 20.52
C ARG A 330 -12.56 5.08 19.42
N GLU A 331 -12.59 6.03 18.48
CA GLU A 331 -11.60 6.12 17.41
C GLU A 331 -10.25 6.65 17.94
N ARG A 332 -10.27 7.52 18.96
CA ARG A 332 -9.05 7.97 19.65
C ARG A 332 -8.44 6.83 20.47
N ASP A 333 -9.26 6.06 21.17
CA ASP A 333 -8.82 4.86 21.90
C ASP A 333 -8.19 3.83 20.97
N ALA A 334 -8.76 3.61 19.79
CA ALA A 334 -8.18 2.72 18.78
C ALA A 334 -6.80 3.20 18.32
N LEU A 335 -6.59 4.52 18.18
CA LEU A 335 -5.28 5.09 17.87
C LEU A 335 -4.27 4.93 19.01
N ASP A 336 -4.68 5.13 20.26
CA ASP A 336 -3.82 4.89 21.41
C ASP A 336 -3.45 3.40 21.54
N GLN A 337 -4.38 2.50 21.23
CA GLN A 337 -4.10 1.07 21.13
C GLN A 337 -3.10 0.75 20.01
N MET A 338 -3.27 1.33 18.82
CA MET A 338 -2.33 1.16 17.71
C MET A 338 -0.93 1.70 18.07
N PHE A 339 -0.84 2.85 18.74
CA PHE A 339 0.45 3.40 19.15
C PHE A 339 1.14 2.49 20.17
N SER A 340 0.43 2.13 21.24
CA SER A 340 0.99 1.38 22.38
C SER A 340 1.26 -0.09 22.09
N GLN A 341 0.37 -0.77 21.35
CA GLN A 341 0.44 -2.21 21.12
C GLN A 341 0.99 -2.60 19.76
N TRP A 342 0.94 -1.72 18.76
CA TRP A 342 1.44 -2.03 17.42
C TRP A 342 2.73 -1.31 17.08
N TRP A 343 2.75 0.02 17.22
CA TRP A 343 3.89 0.82 16.80
C TRP A 343 5.07 0.72 17.78
N ARG A 344 4.84 1.03 19.05
CA ARG A 344 5.89 1.15 20.08
C ARG A 344 6.67 -0.14 20.35
N PRO A 345 6.07 -1.35 20.39
CA PRO A 345 6.82 -2.57 20.70
C PRO A 345 7.84 -2.99 19.63
N GLY A 346 7.67 -2.52 18.39
CA GLY A 346 8.61 -2.74 17.28
C GLY A 346 9.61 -1.59 17.08
N PHE A 347 9.49 -0.51 17.86
CA PHE A 347 10.44 0.59 17.86
C PHE A 347 11.79 0.03 18.35
N ASP A 348 12.88 0.35 17.64
CA ASP A 348 14.25 -0.21 17.81
C ASP A 348 14.50 -1.65 17.40
N LYS A 349 13.50 -2.35 16.88
CA LYS A 349 13.71 -3.69 16.36
C LYS A 349 13.98 -3.65 14.86
N GLN A 350 14.90 -4.51 14.43
CA GLN A 350 15.15 -4.80 13.02
C GLN A 350 14.57 -6.17 12.67
N ILE A 351 14.34 -6.40 11.38
CA ILE A 351 13.88 -7.72 10.90
C ILE A 351 14.98 -8.75 11.19
N ASN A 352 14.61 -9.80 11.92
CA ASN A 352 15.43 -10.97 12.14
C ASN A 352 15.15 -12.01 11.03
N PHE A 353 16.14 -12.21 10.16
CA PHE A 353 16.09 -13.21 9.09
C PHE A 353 16.54 -14.60 9.53
N SER A 354 16.98 -14.76 10.78
CA SER A 354 17.54 -16.00 11.35
C SER A 354 16.47 -16.98 11.80
#